data_AF-A0A0J8U4K0-F1
#
_entry.id   AF-A0A0J8U4K0-F1
#
_cell.length_a   1.000
_cell.length_b   1.000
_cell.length_c   1.000
_cell.angle_alpha   90.00
_cell.angle_beta   90.00
_cell.angle_gamma   90.00
#
_symmetry.space_group_name_H-M   'P 1'
#
loop_
_entity.id
_entity.type
_entity.pdbx_description
1 polymer ?
#
loop_
_entity_poly.entity_id
_entity_poly.type
_entity_poly.pdbx_seq_one_letter_code
_entity_poly.pdbx_strand_id
1 'polypeptide(L)' 'MDIGAALNELRAGNRVARAGWNGPGQFLELQTPDQYSKMTLPYIFITTVQGDRVPWLASQTDMLAEDWQVV' A
#
# COMPACT_ATOMS: atom_id res chain seq x y z
N MET A 1 13.20 -2.64 2.06
CA MET A 1 12.64 -3.32 3.26
C MET A 1 11.79 -4.49 2.81
N ASP A 2 11.59 -5.50 3.65
CA ASP A 2 10.71 -6.64 3.31
C ASP A 2 9.22 -6.27 3.46
N ILE A 3 8.33 -7.19 3.07
CA ILE A 3 6.89 -6.97 3.18
C ILE A 3 6.41 -6.81 4.63
N GLY A 4 7.06 -7.47 5.60
CA GLY A 4 6.68 -7.39 7.01
C GLY A 4 6.91 -5.99 7.58
N ALA A 5 8.09 -5.42 7.30
CA ALA A 5 8.39 -4.03 7.59
C ALA A 5 7.44 -3.08 6.84
N ALA A 6 7.09 -3.36 5.59
CA ALA A 6 6.14 -2.54 4.83
C ALA A 6 4.75 -2.50 5.48
N LEU A 7 4.28 -3.64 5.99
CA LEU A 7 3.03 -3.70 6.75
C LEU A 7 3.11 -2.94 8.07
N ASN A 8 4.28 -2.91 8.74
CA ASN A 8 4.47 -2.12 9.96
C ASN A 8 4.40 -0.61 9.66
N GLU A 9 5.02 -0.15 8.58
CA GLU A 9 4.95 1.25 8.13
C GLU A 9 3.51 1.64 7.76
N LEU A 10 2.80 0.78 7.04
CA LEU A 10 1.38 0.99 6.73
C LEU A 10 0.51 1.11 7.99
N ARG A 11 0.76 0.29 9.02
CA ARG A 11 0.07 0.40 10.32
C ARG A 11 0.44 1.68 11.07
N ALA A 12 1.63 2.22 10.85
CA ALA A 12 2.06 3.50 11.40
C ALA A 12 1.46 4.71 10.64
N GLY A 13 0.70 4.48 9.57
CA GLY A 13 0.09 5.51 8.74
C GLY A 13 0.99 6.05 7.63
N ASN A 14 2.16 5.42 7.43
CA ASN A 14 3.07 5.78 6.33
C ASN A 14 2.62 5.10 5.04
N ARG A 15 2.93 5.75 3.92
CA ARG A 15 2.72 5.17 2.58
C ARG A 15 3.97 4.40 2.19
N VAL A 16 3.79 3.30 1.47
CA VAL A 16 4.91 2.50 0.97
C VAL A 16 4.77 2.21 -0.50
N ALA A 17 5.89 2.08 -1.19
CA ALA A 17 5.94 1.65 -2.57
C ALA A 17 7.10 0.66 -2.76
N ARG A 18 7.09 -0.10 -3.86
CA ARG A 18 8.27 -0.84 -4.28
C ARG A 18 9.14 0.03 -5.18
N ALA A 19 10.45 -0.08 -5.04
CA ALA A 19 11.40 0.64 -5.91
C ALA A 19 11.23 0.28 -7.39
N GLY A 20 10.85 -0.97 -7.70
CA GLY A 20 10.59 -1.43 -9.06
C GLY A 20 9.20 -1.11 -9.63
N TRP A 21 8.35 -0.34 -8.95
CA TRP A 21 7.02 -0.01 -9.48
C TRP A 21 7.06 1.01 -10.62
N ASN A 22 6.11 0.85 -11.54
CA ASN A 22 6.05 1.60 -12.79
C ASN A 22 5.41 2.98 -12.57
N GLY A 23 6.19 3.90 -12.00
CA GLY A 23 5.98 5.35 -12.12
C GLY A 23 5.85 6.09 -10.78
N PRO A 24 6.23 7.38 -10.77
CA PRO A 24 6.11 8.22 -9.59
C PRO A 24 4.64 8.37 -9.20
N GLY A 25 4.36 8.34 -7.89
CA GLY A 25 3.00 8.52 -7.35
C GLY A 25 2.19 7.23 -7.18
N GLN A 26 2.74 6.06 -7.51
CA GLN A 26 2.13 4.77 -7.16
C GLN A 26 2.57 4.33 -5.76
N PHE A 27 1.62 4.12 -4.85
CA PHE A 27 1.90 3.71 -3.46
C PHE A 27 0.73 2.95 -2.83
N LEU A 28 1.04 2.18 -1.79
CA LEU A 28 0.07 1.58 -0.88
C LEU A 28 -0.20 2.49 0.30
N GLU A 29 -1.44 2.44 0.76
CA GLU A 29 -1.88 3.07 2.00
C GLU A 29 -2.88 2.15 2.70
N LEU A 30 -2.84 2.15 4.03
CA LEU A 30 -3.80 1.43 4.87
C LEU A 30 -4.93 2.39 5.25
N GLN A 31 -6.13 2.11 4.75
CA GLN A 31 -7.32 2.82 5.19
C GLN A 31 -7.89 2.15 6.43
N THR A 32 -8.06 2.93 7.49
CA THR A 32 -8.93 2.56 8.62
C THR A 32 -10.30 3.22 8.42
N PRO A 33 -11.42 2.46 8.48
CA PRO A 33 -12.74 3.02 8.26
C PRO A 33 -13.10 4.16 9.22
N ASP A 34 -13.79 5.15 8.69
CA ASP A 34 -14.44 6.25 9.39
C ASP A 34 -15.93 6.35 9.00
N GLN A 35 -16.62 7.38 9.49
CA GLN A 35 -18.04 7.60 9.20
C GLN A 35 -18.39 7.82 7.71
N TYR A 36 -17.38 8.04 6.85
CA TYR A 36 -17.55 8.24 5.42
C TYR A 36 -17.06 7.05 4.58
N SER A 37 -16.54 6.01 5.24
CA SER A 37 -15.95 4.85 4.59
C SER A 37 -17.01 3.86 4.10
N LYS A 38 -16.79 3.30 2.90
CA LYS A 38 -17.66 2.25 2.34
C LYS A 38 -17.41 0.87 2.95
N MET A 39 -16.15 0.59 3.32
CA MET A 39 -15.74 -0.68 3.95
C MET A 39 -15.80 -0.56 5.47
N THR A 40 -16.13 -1.64 6.15
CA THR A 40 -16.32 -1.67 7.62
C THR A 40 -15.12 -2.23 8.40
N LEU A 41 -14.07 -2.69 7.71
CA LEU A 41 -12.82 -3.16 8.30
C LEU A 41 -11.61 -2.49 7.62
N PRO A 42 -10.44 -2.39 8.29
CA PRO A 42 -9.22 -1.88 7.67
C PRO A 42 -8.81 -2.66 6.43
N TYR A 43 -8.35 -1.94 5.41
CA TYR A 43 -7.92 -2.53 4.14
C TYR A 43 -6.77 -1.73 3.53
N ILE A 44 -5.98 -2.40 2.71
CA ILE A 44 -4.91 -1.76 1.94
C ILE A 44 -5.42 -1.51 0.54
N PHE A 45 -5.17 -0.31 0.02
CA PHE A 45 -5.43 0.04 -1.36
C PHE A 45 -4.15 0.55 -2.01
N ILE A 46 -4.10 0.48 -3.34
CA ILE A 46 -3.04 1.08 -4.13
C ILE A 46 -3.59 2.32 -4.82
N THR A 47 -2.85 3.43 -4.73
CA THR A 47 -3.04 4.58 -5.60
C THR A 47 -2.26 4.33 -6.88
N THR A 48 -2.92 4.37 -8.04
CA THR A 48 -2.28 4.21 -9.35
C THR A 48 -1.55 5.49 -9.75
N VAL A 49 -0.70 5.42 -10.78
CA VAL A 49 -0.04 6.63 -11.32
C VAL A 49 -1.02 7.66 -11.89
N GLN A 50 -2.27 7.25 -12.17
CA GLN A 50 -3.36 8.13 -12.60
C GLN A 50 -4.11 8.76 -11.41
N GLY A 51 -3.82 8.35 -10.18
CA GLY A 51 -4.50 8.81 -8.97
C GLY A 51 -5.73 7.99 -8.58
N ASP A 52 -6.05 6.93 -9.31
CA ASP A 52 -7.16 6.03 -8.97
C ASP A 52 -6.82 5.20 -7.74
N ARG A 53 -7.81 4.91 -6.90
CA ARG A 53 -7.64 4.10 -5.68
C ARG A 53 -8.39 2.78 -5.84
N VAL A 54 -7.66 1.68 -5.83
CA VAL A 54 -8.21 0.34 -6.00
C VAL A 54 -7.74 -0.60 -4.89
N PRO A 55 -8.57 -1.58 -4.45
CA PRO A 55 -8.14 -2.56 -3.46
C PRO A 55 -6.86 -3.24 -3.90
N TRP A 56 -5.89 -3.35 -2.99
CA TRP A 56 -4.64 -4.03 -3.29
C TRP A 56 -4.72 -5.49 -2.85
N LEU A 57 -4.36 -6.38 -3.77
CA LEU A 57 -4.15 -7.79 -3.50
C LEU A 57 -2.65 -8.06 -3.56
N ALA A 58 -2.07 -8.51 -2.45
CA ALA A 58 -0.67 -8.88 -2.41
C ALA A 58 -0.41 -10.08 -3.34
N SER A 59 0.41 -9.88 -4.36
CA SER A 59 0.89 -10.96 -5.20
C SER A 59 2.05 -11.73 -4.55
N GLN A 60 2.41 -12.89 -5.09
CA GLN A 60 3.60 -13.61 -4.60
C GLN A 60 4.89 -12.80 -4.76
N THR A 61 4.99 -11.99 -5.83
CA THR A 61 6.16 -11.12 -6.04
C THR A 61 6.20 -9.95 -5.07
N ASP A 62 5.05 -9.51 -4.55
CA ASP A 62 4.98 -8.50 -3.49
C ASP A 62 5.39 -9.07 -2.14
N MET A 63 4.92 -10.27 -1.82
CA MET A 63 5.25 -10.93 -0.55
C MET A 63 6.73 -11.31 -0.44
N LEU A 64 7.39 -11.62 -1.55
CA LEU A 64 8.82 -11.98 -1.61
C LEU A 64 9.73 -10.80 -1.92
N ALA A 65 9.20 -9.58 -2.04
CA ALA A 65 9.98 -8.39 -2.36
C ALA A 65 10.74 -7.85 -1.15
N GLU A 66 11.98 -7.41 -1.40
CA GLU A 66 12.85 -6.75 -0.41
C GLU A 66 13.10 -5.27 -0.74
N ASP A 67 12.46 -4.76 -1.79
CA ASP A 67 12.63 -3.42 -2.35
C ASP A 67 11.51 -2.45 -1.94
N TRP A 68 10.82 -2.71 -0.83
CA TRP A 68 9.85 -1.76 -0.27
C TRP A 68 10.55 -0.52 0.28
N GLN A 69 9.88 0.63 0.25
CA GLN A 69 10.34 1.92 0.76
C GLN A 69 9.15 2.80 1.20
N VAL A 70 9.36 3.68 2.19
CA VAL A 70 8.40 4.73 2.58
C VAL A 70 8.44 5.88 1.56
N VAL A 71 7.28 6.48 1.26
CA VAL A 71 7.13 7.56 0.26
C VAL A 71 6.23 8.71 0.72
#